data_AF-A0AA36M1X6-F1
#
_entry.id   AF-A0AA36M1X6-F1
#
_cell.length_a   1.000
_cell.length_b   1.000
_cell.length_c   1.000
_cell.angle_alpha   90.00
_cell.angle_beta   90.00
_cell.angle_gamma   90.00
#
_symmetry.space_group_name_H-M   'P 1'
#
loop_
_entity.id
_entity.type
_entity.pdbx_description
1 polymer ?
#
loop_
_entity_poly.entity_id
_entity_poly.type
_entity_poly.pdbx_seq_one_letter_code
_entity_poly.pdbx_strand_id
1 'polypeptide(L)'
;MVCARCPMSLLYCYSAGDVGMSAQRVSHLGADVSFSFACGKSQIPSKLSFQEQTFATRNVLRLLALFQIACVNASLLNWEKVRKLKKTLSKLEAHLDVDRLMAIRNRLASHLKVPKLNPQQQTLLDQKLKSIRPAKVAKSDTITEVNEESGLSEILYQGDIVLTEEQAEELIQEQSEERERRQAYVPKSYKWPNNRLYFSFYPNTSAATKAIARKGAKFWHDNTCIDMIEKSSASARVAIYEGTGCSSNLGHLNRLQNLSLNNPGCTMYWKASHELAHALGLHHVQTRYDRDNYLKVDVKNIPEDKLHNFAKTEKSEFSTYNIPYDFGSRMHYGAYDFAKDSSMPSMIPNDKNYLHSMGSPFMSFYDILLMNTHYGCLEKCKSDSSAAKCRNGGYPNPRDCFKCICPRGYGGVLCNARPQAATCGNIVKAVPETNIINQSLGDNKNYATLDDFKQCVYWIQTPVNKRTKLTIKSLTVGYVNVACTYGGIEIKSQENQNMSGYRFCDSSENKGKVIYSSNSIIPVILYTRYRATKLELEYRTA
;
A
#
# COMPACT_ATOMS: atom_id res chain seq x y z
N MET A 1 31.98 -22.14 -47.94
CA MET A 1 31.12 -20.97 -48.17
C MET A 1 30.83 -20.36 -46.82
N VAL A 2 31.58 -19.30 -46.53
CA VAL A 2 31.97 -18.84 -45.20
C VAL A 2 31.73 -17.33 -45.18
N CYS A 3 31.16 -16.87 -44.06
CA CYS A 3 31.30 -15.56 -43.40
C CYS A 3 31.15 -14.25 -44.19
N ALA A 4 30.51 -13.27 -43.52
CA ALA A 4 31.21 -12.21 -42.78
C ALA A 4 30.37 -10.91 -42.83
N ARG A 5 29.88 -10.44 -41.68
CA ARG A 5 30.37 -9.26 -40.92
C ARG A 5 29.66 -7.93 -41.26
N CYS A 6 29.09 -7.36 -40.18
CA CYS A 6 28.91 -5.91 -39.85
C CYS A 6 30.10 -5.01 -40.30
N PRO A 7 30.04 -3.63 -40.29
CA PRO A 7 29.38 -2.82 -39.25
C PRO A 7 28.95 -1.34 -39.54
N MET A 8 28.31 -0.73 -38.52
CA MET A 8 28.48 0.62 -37.91
C MET A 8 28.05 1.98 -38.55
N SER A 9 27.29 2.74 -37.72
CA SER A 9 27.30 4.22 -37.46
C SER A 9 26.90 5.20 -38.57
N LEU A 10 26.41 6.44 -38.38
CA LEU A 10 26.09 7.43 -37.32
C LEU A 10 25.22 8.49 -38.08
N LEU A 11 24.20 9.20 -37.56
CA LEU A 11 24.32 10.53 -36.93
C LEU A 11 22.90 11.16 -36.77
N TYR A 12 22.77 11.98 -35.72
CA TYR A 12 21.63 12.81 -35.31
C TYR A 12 21.36 14.02 -36.22
N CYS A 13 20.11 14.54 -36.24
CA CYS A 13 19.83 15.98 -36.20
C CYS A 13 18.41 16.29 -35.68
N TYR A 14 18.33 17.32 -34.83
CA TYR A 14 17.17 17.98 -34.23
C TYR A 14 16.65 19.12 -35.14
N SER A 15 15.34 19.44 -35.11
CA SER A 15 14.85 20.80 -34.80
C SER A 15 13.30 20.89 -34.84
N ALA A 16 12.79 21.85 -34.07
CA ALA A 16 11.39 22.19 -33.84
C ALA A 16 10.84 23.23 -34.84
N GLY A 17 9.52 23.37 -34.93
CA GLY A 17 8.87 24.52 -35.57
C GLY A 17 7.35 24.42 -35.65
N ASP A 18 6.68 25.42 -35.08
CA ASP A 18 5.24 25.64 -34.94
C ASP A 18 4.40 25.54 -36.23
N VAL A 19 3.11 25.20 -36.08
CA VAL A 19 2.08 25.40 -37.11
C VAL A 19 0.99 26.31 -36.56
N GLY A 20 0.91 27.52 -37.13
CA GLY A 20 -0.17 28.48 -36.91
C GLY A 20 -1.46 28.09 -37.61
N MET A 21 -2.60 28.43 -37.00
CA MET A 21 -3.92 28.35 -37.60
C MET A 21 -4.17 29.55 -38.51
N SER A 22 -4.64 29.31 -39.74
CA SER A 22 -5.47 30.28 -40.46
C SER A 22 -6.69 29.57 -41.04
N ALA A 23 -7.86 30.18 -40.84
CA ALA A 23 -9.13 29.71 -41.37
C ALA A 23 -9.45 30.52 -42.64
N GLN A 24 -9.78 29.81 -43.73
CA GLN A 24 -10.48 30.40 -44.86
C GLN A 24 -11.74 29.60 -45.17
N ARG A 25 -12.86 30.33 -45.29
CA ARG A 25 -14.15 29.87 -45.79
C ARG A 25 -14.03 29.50 -47.26
N VAL A 26 -14.61 28.38 -47.68
CA VAL A 26 -15.05 28.17 -49.07
C VAL A 26 -16.41 27.48 -49.10
N SER A 27 -17.25 28.03 -49.96
CA SER A 27 -18.62 27.71 -50.34
C SER A 27 -18.75 26.47 -51.24
N HIS A 28 -19.99 25.96 -51.33
CA HIS A 28 -20.48 24.89 -52.21
C HIS A 28 -19.81 24.76 -53.59
N LEU A 29 -19.37 23.53 -53.94
CA LEU A 29 -19.67 22.81 -55.19
C LEU A 29 -19.00 21.42 -55.14
N GLY A 30 -19.67 20.41 -55.71
CA GLY A 30 -19.29 19.01 -55.62
C GLY A 30 -17.92 18.68 -56.21
N ALA A 31 -17.16 17.87 -55.49
CA ALA A 31 -16.04 17.08 -56.01
C ALA A 31 -15.75 15.94 -55.02
N ASP A 32 -15.51 14.75 -55.54
CA ASP A 32 -15.02 13.59 -54.80
C ASP A 32 -13.74 13.94 -54.04
N VAL A 33 -13.77 13.84 -52.70
CA VAL A 33 -12.57 13.94 -51.87
C VAL A 33 -12.09 12.53 -51.56
N SER A 34 -11.01 12.14 -52.22
CA SER A 34 -10.23 10.94 -51.89
C SER A 34 -9.31 11.26 -50.71
N PHE A 35 -9.54 10.66 -49.54
CA PHE A 35 -8.57 10.69 -48.44
C PHE A 35 -7.66 9.45 -48.51
N SER A 36 -6.40 9.65 -48.89
CA SER A 36 -5.34 8.65 -48.71
C SER A 36 -4.65 8.89 -47.37
N PHE A 37 -4.87 8.01 -46.39
CA PHE A 37 -4.04 7.93 -45.19
C PHE A 37 -3.09 6.74 -45.33
N ALA A 38 -1.81 7.03 -45.51
CA ALA A 38 -0.76 6.02 -45.52
C ALA A 38 -0.37 5.66 -44.08
N CYS A 39 -0.52 4.39 -43.71
CA CYS A 39 0.08 3.82 -42.51
C CYS A 39 0.76 2.51 -42.90
N GLY A 40 2.10 2.49 -42.90
CA GLY A 40 2.94 1.27 -42.93
C GLY A 40 2.77 0.31 -44.12
N LYS A 41 3.86 0.11 -44.88
CA LYS A 41 3.95 -0.79 -46.05
C LYS A 41 3.34 -2.19 -45.82
N SER A 42 2.20 -2.47 -46.45
CA SER A 42 1.90 -3.78 -47.08
C SER A 42 0.74 -3.61 -48.07
N GLN A 43 1.01 -3.87 -49.36
CA GLN A 43 -0.03 -3.99 -50.39
C GLN A 43 -0.48 -5.45 -50.44
N ILE A 44 -1.78 -5.69 -50.32
CA ILE A 44 -2.43 -6.93 -50.76
C ILE A 44 -3.65 -6.49 -51.60
N PRO A 45 -3.83 -6.98 -52.85
CA PRO A 45 -4.92 -6.54 -53.69
C PRO A 45 -6.24 -7.21 -53.26
N SER A 46 -7.30 -6.42 -53.13
CA SER A 46 -8.67 -6.93 -53.04
C SER A 46 -9.45 -6.52 -54.28
N LYS A 47 -9.99 -7.52 -55.00
CA LYS A 47 -11.12 -7.36 -55.91
C LYS A 47 -12.33 -7.93 -55.17
N LEU A 48 -13.35 -7.12 -54.96
CA LEU A 48 -14.71 -7.59 -54.69
C LEU A 48 -15.70 -6.52 -55.17
N SER A 49 -16.61 -6.93 -56.05
CA SER A 49 -17.66 -6.11 -56.65
C SER A 49 -18.85 -5.97 -55.71
N PHE A 50 -19.50 -4.81 -55.78
CA PHE A 50 -20.64 -4.40 -54.97
C PHE A 50 -21.96 -4.88 -55.58
N GLN A 51 -22.83 -5.52 -54.79
CA GLN A 51 -24.27 -5.37 -54.97
C GLN A 51 -25.05 -5.68 -53.68
N GLU A 52 -26.08 -4.85 -53.46
CA GLU A 52 -27.23 -5.01 -52.54
C GLU A 52 -27.14 -4.51 -51.08
N GLN A 53 -27.38 -3.21 -50.96
CA GLN A 53 -28.44 -2.54 -50.17
C GLN A 53 -28.86 -3.01 -48.76
N THR A 54 -28.89 -1.99 -47.88
CA THR A 54 -29.85 -1.73 -46.78
C THR A 54 -29.72 -2.47 -45.44
N PHE A 55 -28.86 -1.98 -44.55
CA PHE A 55 -29.10 -1.72 -43.11
C PHE A 55 -27.75 -1.29 -42.49
N ALA A 56 -27.60 -0.05 -41.97
CA ALA A 56 -26.64 0.31 -40.89
C ALA A 56 -26.28 1.81 -40.80
N THR A 57 -27.21 2.76 -40.93
CA THR A 57 -26.87 4.19 -40.74
C THR A 57 -26.85 4.66 -39.27
N ARG A 58 -27.17 3.79 -38.29
CA ARG A 58 -27.06 4.11 -36.85
C ARG A 58 -25.85 3.47 -36.13
N ASN A 59 -25.32 2.36 -36.67
CA ASN A 59 -24.17 1.66 -36.07
C ASN A 59 -22.82 2.15 -36.61
N VAL A 60 -22.75 2.63 -37.85
CA VAL A 60 -21.50 3.15 -38.44
C VAL A 60 -21.10 4.49 -37.82
N LEU A 61 -22.06 5.37 -37.48
CA LEU A 61 -21.80 6.62 -36.76
C LEU A 61 -21.40 6.40 -35.28
N ARG A 62 -21.92 5.35 -34.63
CA ARG A 62 -21.47 4.95 -33.28
C ARG A 62 -20.09 4.30 -33.32
N LEU A 63 -19.78 3.50 -34.34
CA LEU A 63 -18.45 2.92 -34.55
C LEU A 63 -17.40 3.98 -34.89
N LEU A 64 -17.74 5.01 -35.68
CA LEU A 64 -16.84 6.13 -35.99
C LEU A 64 -16.63 7.07 -34.79
N ALA A 65 -17.67 7.31 -33.97
CA ALA A 65 -17.52 8.04 -32.71
C ALA A 65 -16.68 7.25 -31.69
N LEU A 66 -16.85 5.92 -31.60
CA LEU A 66 -16.00 5.05 -30.79
C LEU A 66 -14.56 4.97 -31.34
N PHE A 67 -14.36 5.06 -32.66
CA PHE A 67 -13.03 5.10 -33.27
C PHE A 67 -12.32 6.44 -33.05
N GLN A 68 -13.03 7.58 -33.08
CA GLN A 68 -12.45 8.88 -32.73
C GLN A 68 -12.13 8.98 -31.23
N ILE A 69 -12.95 8.38 -30.35
CA ILE A 69 -12.65 8.27 -28.91
C ILE A 69 -11.45 7.34 -28.67
N ALA A 70 -11.28 6.29 -29.49
CA ALA A 70 -10.13 5.39 -29.41
C ALA A 70 -8.84 6.02 -29.95
N CYS A 71 -8.91 6.88 -30.98
CA CYS A 71 -7.74 7.52 -31.56
C CYS A 71 -7.24 8.75 -30.78
N VAL A 72 -8.11 9.47 -30.07
CA VAL A 72 -7.70 10.63 -29.24
C VAL A 72 -7.08 10.21 -27.90
N ASN A 73 -7.34 8.97 -27.43
CA ASN A 73 -6.76 8.43 -26.19
C ASN A 73 -5.59 7.45 -26.41
N ALA A 74 -5.16 7.23 -27.66
CA ALA A 74 -4.07 6.32 -27.98
C ALA A 74 -2.68 6.83 -27.57
N SER A 75 -2.57 8.07 -27.10
CA SER A 75 -1.30 8.73 -26.75
C SER A 75 -0.76 8.43 -25.35
N LEU A 76 -1.41 7.55 -24.56
CA LEU A 76 -0.98 7.28 -23.17
C LEU A 76 -0.75 5.81 -22.80
N LEU A 77 -0.88 4.86 -23.73
CA LEU A 77 -0.54 3.46 -23.49
C LEU A 77 0.61 3.01 -24.38
N ASN A 78 1.74 2.66 -23.77
CA ASN A 78 2.79 1.91 -24.44
C ASN A 78 2.30 0.47 -24.67
N TRP A 79 1.61 0.24 -25.79
CA TRP A 79 1.04 -1.04 -26.20
C TRP A 79 2.08 -2.17 -26.30
N GLU A 80 3.36 -1.86 -26.53
CA GLU A 80 4.44 -2.84 -26.49
C GLU A 80 4.75 -3.29 -25.05
N LYS A 81 4.80 -2.35 -24.10
CA LYS A 81 4.95 -2.67 -22.66
C LYS A 81 3.78 -3.55 -22.20
N VAL A 82 2.55 -3.21 -22.58
CA VAL A 82 1.34 -4.00 -22.26
C VAL A 82 1.39 -5.39 -22.91
N ARG A 83 1.74 -5.51 -24.19
CA ARG A 83 1.84 -6.80 -24.88
C ARG A 83 2.94 -7.69 -24.28
N LYS A 84 4.07 -7.10 -23.86
CA LYS A 84 5.16 -7.81 -23.17
C LYS A 84 4.72 -8.29 -21.78
N LEU A 85 4.04 -7.42 -21.02
CA LEU A 85 3.48 -7.75 -19.70
C LEU A 85 2.44 -8.86 -19.79
N LYS A 86 1.51 -8.77 -20.75
CA LYS A 86 0.53 -9.82 -21.05
C LYS A 86 1.21 -11.16 -21.32
N LYS A 87 2.26 -11.18 -22.16
CA LYS A 87 2.99 -12.42 -22.48
C LYS A 87 3.75 -13.00 -21.28
N THR A 88 4.17 -12.16 -20.33
CA THR A 88 4.81 -12.57 -19.08
C THR A 88 3.78 -13.10 -18.08
N LEU A 89 2.69 -12.37 -17.83
CA LEU A 89 1.67 -12.73 -16.82
C LEU A 89 0.74 -13.87 -17.25
N SER A 90 0.33 -13.92 -18.53
CA SER A 90 -0.49 -15.04 -19.06
C SER A 90 0.21 -16.39 -19.00
N LYS A 91 1.54 -16.39 -18.91
CA LYS A 91 2.35 -17.60 -18.69
C LYS A 91 2.53 -17.95 -17.20
N LEU A 92 2.19 -17.04 -16.29
CA LEU A 92 2.52 -17.14 -14.86
C LEU A 92 1.27 -17.25 -13.96
N GLU A 93 0.07 -16.89 -14.42
CA GLU A 93 -1.14 -16.92 -13.58
C GLU A 93 -2.34 -17.55 -14.26
N ALA A 94 -2.58 -18.84 -13.98
CA ALA A 94 -3.79 -19.55 -14.41
C ALA A 94 -5.07 -19.09 -13.67
N HIS A 95 -4.94 -18.23 -12.65
CA HIS A 95 -6.01 -17.90 -11.71
C HIS A 95 -6.45 -16.42 -11.77
N LEU A 96 -5.80 -15.59 -12.59
CA LEU A 96 -6.21 -14.21 -12.85
C LEU A 96 -6.71 -14.05 -14.29
N ASP A 97 -7.86 -13.38 -14.45
CA ASP A 97 -8.33 -12.91 -15.75
C ASP A 97 -7.66 -11.56 -16.06
N VAL A 98 -6.45 -11.64 -16.61
CA VAL A 98 -5.58 -10.48 -16.82
C VAL A 98 -6.26 -9.43 -17.72
N ASP A 99 -6.96 -9.85 -18.78
CA ASP A 99 -7.63 -8.94 -19.71
C ASP A 99 -8.77 -8.16 -19.03
N ARG A 100 -9.59 -8.85 -18.22
CA ARG A 100 -10.62 -8.20 -17.41
C ARG A 100 -10.02 -7.23 -16.41
N LEU A 101 -8.98 -7.62 -15.69
CA LEU A 101 -8.34 -6.77 -14.68
C LEU A 101 -7.71 -5.52 -15.29
N MET A 102 -7.03 -5.64 -16.43
CA MET A 102 -6.55 -4.46 -17.16
C MET A 102 -7.70 -3.56 -17.63
N ALA A 103 -8.83 -4.12 -18.07
CA ALA A 103 -10.00 -3.34 -18.46
C ALA A 103 -10.62 -2.60 -17.26
N ILE A 104 -10.71 -3.23 -16.09
CA ILE A 104 -11.10 -2.60 -14.82
C ILE A 104 -10.13 -1.46 -14.49
N ARG A 105 -8.82 -1.76 -14.43
CA ARG A 105 -7.78 -0.79 -14.08
C ARG A 105 -7.80 0.42 -15.01
N ASN A 106 -7.91 0.23 -16.33
CA ASN A 106 -7.93 1.33 -17.28
C ASN A 106 -9.17 2.21 -17.13
N ARG A 107 -10.35 1.63 -16.85
CA ARG A 107 -11.55 2.40 -16.51
C ARG A 107 -11.36 3.19 -15.21
N LEU A 108 -10.76 2.58 -14.19
CA LEU A 108 -10.46 3.28 -12.95
C LEU A 108 -9.48 4.42 -13.19
N ALA A 109 -8.42 4.21 -13.96
CA ALA A 109 -7.43 5.24 -14.26
C ALA A 109 -8.00 6.45 -15.02
N SER A 110 -9.06 6.28 -15.81
CA SER A 110 -9.72 7.40 -16.49
C SER A 110 -10.69 8.20 -15.60
N HIS A 111 -11.22 7.58 -14.54
CA HIS A 111 -12.24 8.20 -13.67
C HIS A 111 -11.68 8.65 -12.33
N LEU A 112 -10.82 7.85 -11.71
CA LEU A 112 -10.23 8.13 -10.41
C LEU A 112 -9.10 9.15 -10.57
N LYS A 113 -9.32 10.34 -10.04
CA LYS A 113 -8.37 11.44 -10.13
C LYS A 113 -7.76 11.74 -8.77
N VAL A 114 -6.47 12.06 -8.78
CA VAL A 114 -5.80 12.69 -7.64
C VAL A 114 -5.80 14.20 -7.92
N PRO A 115 -6.52 15.01 -7.12
CA PRO A 115 -6.56 16.44 -7.32
C PRO A 115 -5.14 17.02 -7.28
N LYS A 116 -4.80 17.86 -8.25
CA LYS A 116 -3.55 18.63 -8.21
C LYS A 116 -3.60 19.61 -7.04
N LEU A 117 -2.47 19.78 -6.37
CA LEU A 117 -2.33 20.79 -5.34
C LEU A 117 -2.50 22.18 -5.95
N ASN A 118 -3.15 23.08 -5.22
CA ASN A 118 -3.22 24.49 -5.63
C ASN A 118 -1.81 25.14 -5.53
N PRO A 119 -1.58 26.32 -6.14
CA PRO A 119 -0.24 26.93 -6.16
C PRO A 119 0.39 27.14 -4.78
N GLN A 120 -0.41 27.49 -3.77
CA GLN A 120 0.08 27.70 -2.39
C GLN A 120 0.50 26.37 -1.74
N GLN A 121 -0.34 25.34 -1.88
CA GLN A 121 -0.06 23.99 -1.39
C GLN A 121 1.16 23.39 -2.07
N GLN A 122 1.29 23.58 -3.39
CA GLN A 122 2.45 23.13 -4.16
C GLN A 122 3.73 23.83 -3.67
N THR A 123 3.68 25.15 -3.45
CA THR A 123 4.82 25.92 -2.92
C THR A 123 5.26 25.38 -1.56
N LEU A 124 4.30 25.09 -0.67
CA LEU A 124 4.60 24.52 0.65
C LEU A 124 5.21 23.12 0.55
N LEU A 125 4.70 22.29 -0.36
CA LEU A 125 5.26 20.96 -0.62
C LEU A 125 6.70 21.06 -1.16
N ASP A 126 6.94 21.92 -2.14
CA ASP A 126 8.27 22.14 -2.73
C ASP A 126 9.26 22.63 -1.67
N GLN A 127 8.84 23.48 -0.73
CA GLN A 127 9.66 23.87 0.43
C GLN A 127 9.97 22.70 1.37
N LYS A 128 8.97 21.83 1.67
CA LYS A 128 9.20 20.64 2.49
C LYS A 128 10.18 19.67 1.82
N LEU A 129 10.05 19.46 0.51
CA LEU A 129 10.92 18.57 -0.28
C LEU A 129 12.39 19.01 -0.22
N LYS A 130 12.69 20.31 -0.20
CA LYS A 130 14.06 20.82 -0.02
C LYS A 130 14.72 20.38 1.29
N SER A 131 13.94 20.06 2.32
CA SER A 131 14.44 19.58 3.61
C SER A 131 14.65 18.07 3.67
N ILE A 132 14.17 17.33 2.66
CA ILE A 132 14.33 15.89 2.52
C ILE A 132 15.60 15.67 1.70
N ARG A 133 16.51 14.86 2.24
CA ARG A 133 17.71 14.47 1.51
C ARG A 133 17.34 13.36 0.52
N PRO A 134 17.76 13.44 -0.74
CA PRO A 134 17.66 12.31 -1.66
C PRO A 134 18.33 11.10 -1.03
N ALA A 135 17.60 10.00 -0.94
CA ALA A 135 18.10 8.76 -0.36
C ALA A 135 18.35 7.76 -1.46
N LYS A 136 19.51 7.07 -1.44
CA LYS A 136 19.66 5.85 -2.23
C LYS A 136 18.94 4.72 -1.49
N VAL A 137 17.62 4.68 -1.64
CA VAL A 137 16.77 3.69 -0.99
C VAL A 137 17.14 2.32 -1.55
N ALA A 138 17.65 1.44 -0.70
CA ALA A 138 17.86 0.05 -1.09
C ALA A 138 16.48 -0.60 -1.28
N LYS A 139 16.34 -1.43 -2.33
CA LYS A 139 15.15 -2.26 -2.52
C LYS A 139 14.83 -3.01 -1.22
N SER A 140 13.61 -2.84 -0.73
CA SER A 140 13.08 -3.64 0.37
C SER A 140 12.32 -4.85 -0.18
N ASP A 141 11.83 -5.67 0.74
CA ASP A 141 10.95 -6.79 0.47
C ASP A 141 9.50 -6.39 0.75
N THR A 142 9.03 -5.19 0.37
CA THR A 142 7.62 -4.79 0.57
C THR A 142 6.67 -5.53 -0.37
N ILE A 143 5.35 -5.41 -0.19
CA ILE A 143 4.36 -5.98 -1.12
C ILE A 143 4.36 -5.20 -2.43
N THR A 144 4.34 -3.87 -2.36
CA THR A 144 4.40 -2.98 -3.53
C THR A 144 5.59 -3.30 -4.43
N GLU A 145 6.79 -3.39 -3.88
CA GLU A 145 8.00 -3.71 -4.66
C GLU A 145 7.93 -5.10 -5.30
N VAL A 146 7.48 -6.12 -4.54
CA VAL A 146 7.33 -7.48 -5.09
C VAL A 146 6.36 -7.49 -6.28
N ASN A 147 5.25 -6.76 -6.18
CA ASN A 147 4.25 -6.70 -7.24
C ASN A 147 4.66 -5.80 -8.41
N GLU A 148 5.46 -4.75 -8.18
CA GLU A 148 6.07 -3.94 -9.24
C GLU A 148 7.08 -4.76 -10.04
N GLU A 149 7.96 -5.50 -9.36
CA GLU A 149 8.95 -6.36 -10.01
C GLU A 149 8.31 -7.49 -10.82
N SER A 150 7.18 -8.01 -10.33
CA SER A 150 6.43 -9.06 -11.01
C SER A 150 5.51 -8.55 -12.12
N GLY A 151 5.33 -7.22 -12.21
CA GLY A 151 4.41 -6.59 -13.16
C GLY A 151 2.93 -6.63 -12.77
N LEU A 152 2.59 -7.15 -11.58
CA LEU A 152 1.21 -7.19 -11.09
C LEU A 152 0.66 -5.80 -10.77
N SER A 153 1.52 -4.88 -10.33
CA SER A 153 1.10 -3.51 -10.01
C SER A 153 0.63 -2.70 -11.23
N GLU A 154 0.81 -3.25 -12.44
CA GLU A 154 0.27 -2.68 -13.68
C GLU A 154 -1.20 -3.06 -13.92
N ILE A 155 -1.67 -4.17 -13.33
CA ILE A 155 -3.00 -4.74 -13.60
C ILE A 155 -3.94 -4.69 -12.39
N LEU A 156 -3.41 -4.69 -11.18
CA LEU A 156 -4.20 -4.71 -9.95
C LEU A 156 -4.53 -3.29 -9.48
N TYR A 157 -5.72 -3.13 -8.90
CA TYR A 157 -6.11 -1.90 -8.25
C TYR A 157 -5.24 -1.70 -7.01
N GLN A 158 -4.64 -0.51 -6.86
CA GLN A 158 -3.74 -0.25 -5.74
C GLN A 158 -2.68 -1.35 -5.58
N GLY A 159 -2.16 -1.88 -6.69
CA GLY A 159 -0.99 -2.75 -6.69
C GLY A 159 -1.20 -4.21 -6.27
N ASP A 160 -2.16 -4.52 -5.39
CA ASP A 160 -2.39 -5.86 -4.82
C ASP A 160 -3.87 -6.23 -4.64
N ILE A 161 -4.82 -5.33 -4.93
CA ILE A 161 -6.25 -5.61 -4.79
C ILE A 161 -6.84 -6.12 -6.12
N VAL A 162 -7.41 -7.32 -6.07
CA VAL A 162 -8.20 -7.90 -7.16
C VAL A 162 -9.66 -7.46 -7.00
N LEU A 163 -10.05 -6.41 -7.73
CA LEU A 163 -11.45 -5.95 -7.73
C LEU A 163 -12.36 -6.82 -8.60
N THR A 164 -13.62 -6.90 -8.19
CA THR A 164 -14.71 -7.33 -9.07
C THR A 164 -15.17 -6.18 -9.98
N GLU A 165 -15.97 -6.49 -11.00
CA GLU A 165 -16.59 -5.46 -11.86
C GLU A 165 -17.50 -4.56 -11.05
N GLU A 166 -18.33 -5.16 -10.20
CA GLU A 166 -19.26 -4.46 -9.32
C GLU A 166 -18.52 -3.48 -8.39
N GLN A 167 -17.45 -3.92 -7.72
CA GLN A 167 -16.66 -3.04 -6.86
C GLN A 167 -15.98 -1.91 -7.66
N ALA A 168 -15.54 -2.18 -8.89
CA ALA A 168 -14.97 -1.14 -9.73
C ALA A 168 -16.01 -0.10 -10.17
N GLU A 169 -17.23 -0.54 -10.49
CA GLU A 169 -18.35 0.35 -10.82
C GLU A 169 -18.78 1.20 -9.62
N GLU A 170 -18.83 0.62 -8.42
CA GLU A 170 -19.10 1.36 -7.17
C GLU A 170 -18.08 2.49 -6.98
N LEU A 171 -16.78 2.19 -7.07
CA LEU A 171 -15.71 3.19 -6.94
C LEU A 171 -15.79 4.31 -8.00
N ILE A 172 -16.19 3.99 -9.23
CA ILE A 172 -16.33 4.98 -10.31
C ILE A 172 -17.54 5.88 -10.08
N GLN A 173 -18.69 5.30 -9.72
CA GLN A 173 -19.93 6.04 -9.52
C GLN A 173 -19.79 7.07 -8.39
N GLU A 174 -19.03 6.75 -7.35
CA GLU A 174 -18.87 7.67 -6.21
C GLU A 174 -17.98 8.87 -6.48
N GLN A 175 -16.99 8.74 -7.37
CA GLN A 175 -16.17 9.88 -7.78
C GLN A 175 -16.86 10.80 -8.80
N SER A 176 -18.00 10.39 -9.37
CA SER A 176 -18.79 11.24 -10.24
C SER A 176 -19.61 12.26 -9.41
N GLU A 177 -19.38 13.56 -9.64
CA GLU A 177 -20.09 14.65 -8.96
C GLU A 177 -21.61 14.69 -9.30
N GLU A 178 -22.05 13.95 -10.32
CA GLU A 178 -23.44 13.85 -10.80
C GLU A 178 -24.29 12.83 -10.03
N ARG A 179 -24.27 12.88 -8.69
CA ARG A 179 -25.31 12.15 -7.92
C ARG A 179 -26.57 13.00 -7.82
N GLU A 180 -27.49 12.82 -8.76
CA GLU A 180 -28.92 12.91 -8.43
C GLU A 180 -29.16 11.95 -7.26
N ARG A 181 -29.52 12.51 -6.10
CA ARG A 181 -29.72 11.80 -4.85
C ARG A 181 -30.82 10.73 -5.02
N ARG A 182 -30.45 9.50 -5.38
CA ARG A 182 -31.29 8.34 -5.07
C ARG A 182 -31.48 8.36 -3.56
N GLN A 183 -32.74 8.40 -3.13
CA GLN A 183 -33.13 8.75 -1.75
C GLN A 183 -32.59 7.78 -0.66
N ALA A 184 -31.95 6.67 -1.02
CA ALA A 184 -31.17 5.85 -0.09
C ALA A 184 -30.07 5.05 -0.84
N TYR A 185 -28.79 5.41 -0.65
CA TYR A 185 -27.68 4.51 -0.92
C TYR A 185 -27.40 3.70 0.34
N VAL A 186 -27.49 2.37 0.25
CA VAL A 186 -27.10 1.47 1.34
C VAL A 186 -25.80 0.80 0.91
N PRO A 187 -24.66 1.14 1.54
CA PRO A 187 -23.37 0.51 1.22
C PRO A 187 -23.48 -1.00 1.38
N LYS A 188 -22.99 -1.76 0.40
CA LYS A 188 -22.94 -3.23 0.51
C LYS A 188 -21.92 -3.61 1.57
N SER A 189 -22.34 -4.43 2.54
CA SER A 189 -21.41 -4.96 3.52
C SER A 189 -20.68 -6.16 2.93
N TYR A 190 -19.41 -5.97 2.57
CA TYR A 190 -18.51 -7.04 2.15
C TYR A 190 -17.93 -7.84 3.34
N LYS A 191 -18.61 -7.86 4.49
CA LYS A 191 -18.17 -8.62 5.67
C LYS A 191 -18.41 -10.11 5.49
N TRP A 192 -17.53 -10.91 6.08
CA TRP A 192 -17.77 -12.35 6.18
C TRP A 192 -18.94 -12.64 7.13
N PRO A 193 -19.89 -13.49 6.72
CA PRO A 193 -21.07 -13.79 7.53
C PRO A 193 -20.67 -14.50 8.84
N ASN A 194 -21.37 -14.18 9.93
CA ASN A 194 -21.13 -14.72 11.27
C ASN A 194 -19.70 -14.51 11.79
N ASN A 195 -18.96 -13.54 11.24
CA ASN A 195 -17.55 -13.29 11.52
C ASN A 195 -16.69 -14.55 11.27
N ARG A 196 -17.00 -15.33 10.23
CA ARG A 196 -16.25 -16.56 9.86
C ARG A 196 -15.66 -16.43 8.47
N LEU A 197 -14.33 -16.38 8.38
CA LEU A 197 -13.62 -16.51 7.12
C LEU A 197 -13.13 -17.95 6.97
N TYR A 198 -13.62 -18.63 5.93
CA TYR A 198 -13.10 -19.93 5.55
C TYR A 198 -11.93 -19.76 4.58
N PHE A 199 -10.85 -20.50 4.79
CA PHE A 199 -9.72 -20.53 3.85
C PHE A 199 -9.30 -21.97 3.53
N SER A 200 -8.55 -22.14 2.45
CA SER A 200 -8.02 -23.43 2.01
C SER A 200 -6.77 -23.22 1.16
N PHE A 201 -6.09 -24.30 0.79
CA PHE A 201 -4.89 -24.25 -0.03
C PHE A 201 -5.10 -25.01 -1.34
N TYR A 202 -4.52 -24.49 -2.42
CA TYR A 202 -4.37 -25.28 -3.64
C TYR A 202 -3.42 -26.47 -3.40
N PRO A 203 -3.56 -27.58 -4.16
CA PRO A 203 -2.76 -28.79 -3.95
C PRO A 203 -1.24 -28.53 -3.94
N ASN A 204 -0.76 -27.69 -4.86
CA ASN A 204 0.67 -27.44 -5.07
C ASN A 204 1.27 -26.35 -4.16
N THR A 205 0.51 -25.76 -3.24
CA THR A 205 1.05 -24.76 -2.31
C THR A 205 2.08 -25.40 -1.37
N SER A 206 3.30 -24.84 -1.34
CA SER A 206 4.38 -25.34 -0.49
C SER A 206 4.03 -25.33 1.02
N ALA A 207 4.75 -26.15 1.78
CA ALA A 207 4.63 -26.17 3.24
C ALA A 207 4.99 -24.83 3.89
N ALA A 208 5.98 -24.11 3.34
CA ALA A 208 6.39 -22.80 3.83
C ALA A 208 5.25 -21.77 3.69
N THR A 209 4.63 -21.69 2.51
CA THR A 209 3.50 -20.79 2.24
C THR A 209 2.26 -21.15 3.06
N LYS A 210 1.98 -22.45 3.24
CA LYS A 210 0.92 -22.92 4.16
C LYS A 210 1.18 -22.48 5.61
N ALA A 211 2.41 -22.58 6.08
CA ALA A 211 2.78 -22.22 7.45
C ALA A 211 2.59 -20.72 7.73
N ILE A 212 3.08 -19.86 6.83
CA ILE A 212 2.95 -18.39 6.99
C ILE A 212 1.49 -17.92 6.83
N ALA A 213 0.71 -18.57 5.95
CA ALA A 213 -0.71 -18.25 5.78
C ALA A 213 -1.51 -18.61 7.04
N ARG A 214 -1.26 -19.79 7.62
CA ARG A 214 -1.83 -20.19 8.90
C ARG A 214 -1.41 -19.26 10.03
N LYS A 215 -0.16 -18.79 10.04
CA LYS A 215 0.32 -17.81 11.03
C LYS A 215 -0.40 -16.46 10.90
N GLY A 216 -0.61 -15.95 9.69
CA GLY A 216 -1.40 -14.74 9.45
C GLY A 216 -2.89 -14.90 9.80
N ALA A 217 -3.49 -16.04 9.46
CA ALA A 217 -4.85 -16.39 9.87
C ALA A 217 -4.96 -16.46 11.40
N LYS A 218 -3.98 -17.09 12.07
CA LYS A 218 -3.93 -17.14 13.52
C LYS A 218 -3.78 -15.76 14.16
N PHE A 219 -3.00 -14.85 13.57
CA PHE A 219 -2.90 -13.47 14.05
C PHE A 219 -4.28 -12.79 14.09
N TRP A 220 -5.05 -12.84 13.00
CA TRP A 220 -6.39 -12.24 12.96
C TRP A 220 -7.36 -12.96 13.89
N HIS A 221 -7.27 -14.29 13.98
CA HIS A 221 -8.06 -15.06 14.93
C HIS A 221 -7.78 -14.61 16.37
N ASP A 222 -6.54 -14.61 16.84
CA ASP A 222 -6.18 -14.34 18.23
C ASP A 222 -6.47 -12.90 18.69
N ASN A 223 -6.47 -11.95 17.75
CA ASN A 223 -6.61 -10.52 18.04
C ASN A 223 -7.99 -9.96 17.69
N THR A 224 -8.90 -10.79 17.17
CA THR A 224 -10.25 -10.36 16.82
C THR A 224 -11.29 -11.41 17.19
N CYS A 225 -12.57 -11.07 17.05
CA CYS A 225 -13.64 -12.05 17.19
C CYS A 225 -13.91 -12.92 15.96
N ILE A 226 -13.09 -12.79 14.90
CA ILE A 226 -13.30 -13.44 13.61
C ILE A 226 -12.71 -14.84 13.62
N ASP A 227 -13.51 -15.86 13.32
CA ASP A 227 -13.04 -17.23 13.20
C ASP A 227 -12.37 -17.43 11.84
N MET A 228 -11.08 -17.76 11.85
CA MET A 228 -10.30 -18.04 10.66
C MET A 228 -10.20 -19.56 10.53
N ILE A 229 -10.96 -20.15 9.60
CA ILE A 229 -11.24 -21.59 9.58
C ILE A 229 -10.67 -22.23 8.31
N GLU A 230 -9.71 -23.14 8.46
CA GLU A 230 -9.21 -23.92 7.33
C GLU A 230 -10.23 -25.00 6.93
N LYS A 231 -10.94 -24.82 5.82
CA LYS A 231 -11.98 -25.73 5.34
C LYS A 231 -12.11 -25.71 3.82
N SER A 232 -11.55 -26.73 3.16
CA SER A 232 -11.59 -26.87 1.69
C SER A 232 -12.99 -27.14 1.13
N SER A 233 -13.91 -27.69 1.93
CA SER A 233 -15.30 -27.97 1.52
C SER A 233 -16.25 -26.78 1.60
N ALA A 234 -15.83 -25.64 2.17
CA ALA A 234 -16.67 -24.44 2.24
C ALA A 234 -16.84 -23.83 0.84
N SER A 235 -18.08 -23.57 0.39
CA SER A 235 -18.35 -23.02 -0.95
C SER A 235 -17.78 -21.61 -1.14
N ALA A 236 -18.06 -20.71 -0.20
CA ALA A 236 -17.43 -19.39 -0.11
C ALA A 236 -16.21 -19.45 0.81
N ARG A 237 -15.02 -19.24 0.25
CA ARG A 237 -13.74 -19.34 0.96
C ARG A 237 -12.63 -18.62 0.21
N VAL A 238 -11.57 -18.28 0.94
CA VAL A 238 -10.29 -17.84 0.37
C VAL A 238 -9.45 -19.05 -0.01
N ALA A 239 -9.11 -19.22 -1.28
CA ALA A 239 -8.23 -20.28 -1.76
C ALA A 239 -6.82 -19.71 -1.99
N ILE A 240 -5.88 -20.11 -1.13
CA ILE A 240 -4.51 -19.60 -1.10
C ILE A 240 -3.64 -20.44 -2.03
N TYR A 241 -2.84 -19.79 -2.86
CA TYR A 241 -1.91 -20.42 -3.80
C TYR A 241 -0.60 -19.65 -3.93
N GLU A 242 0.42 -20.28 -4.52
CA GLU A 242 1.70 -19.65 -4.86
C GLU A 242 1.59 -19.06 -6.27
N GLY A 243 1.03 -17.86 -6.38
CA GLY A 243 0.91 -17.14 -7.63
C GLY A 243 2.07 -16.18 -7.90
N THR A 244 1.83 -15.23 -8.80
CA THR A 244 2.73 -14.09 -8.97
C THR A 244 2.43 -13.08 -7.85
N GLY A 245 3.47 -12.42 -7.32
CA GLY A 245 3.38 -11.45 -6.22
C GLY A 245 2.44 -11.79 -5.06
N CYS A 246 1.96 -10.76 -4.36
CA CYS A 246 1.02 -10.87 -3.25
C CYS A 246 -0.28 -10.16 -3.64
N SER A 247 -1.43 -10.81 -3.50
CA SER A 247 -2.71 -10.16 -3.81
C SER A 247 -3.90 -10.88 -3.20
N SER A 248 -4.98 -10.11 -3.02
CA SER A 248 -6.26 -10.63 -2.55
C SER A 248 -7.43 -9.87 -3.16
N ASN A 249 -8.59 -10.53 -3.21
CA ASN A 249 -9.86 -9.82 -3.32
C ASN A 249 -10.16 -9.01 -2.05
N LEU A 250 -10.98 -7.98 -2.20
CA LEU A 250 -11.46 -7.15 -1.11
C LEU A 250 -12.80 -7.67 -0.56
N GLY A 251 -12.82 -8.08 0.71
CA GLY A 251 -14.01 -8.55 1.42
C GLY A 251 -14.56 -9.92 0.95
N HIS A 252 -15.75 -10.27 1.43
CA HIS A 252 -16.45 -11.51 1.13
C HIS A 252 -17.24 -11.43 -0.18
N LEU A 253 -16.90 -12.29 -1.16
CA LEU A 253 -17.54 -12.31 -2.47
C LEU A 253 -18.63 -13.39 -2.64
N ASN A 254 -19.02 -14.09 -1.57
CA ASN A 254 -19.99 -15.19 -1.60
C ASN A 254 -19.64 -16.32 -2.58
N ARG A 255 -18.35 -16.56 -2.81
CA ARG A 255 -17.81 -17.60 -3.70
C ARG A 255 -16.38 -17.98 -3.29
N LEU A 256 -15.78 -18.93 -4.00
CA LEU A 256 -14.34 -19.14 -3.94
C LEU A 256 -13.64 -17.89 -4.50
N GLN A 257 -12.77 -17.28 -3.68
CA GLN A 257 -11.94 -16.13 -4.06
C GLN A 257 -10.47 -16.46 -3.82
N ASN A 258 -9.59 -16.04 -4.72
CA ASN A 258 -8.18 -16.44 -4.67
C ASN A 258 -7.35 -15.43 -3.88
N LEU A 259 -6.30 -15.92 -3.22
CA LEU A 259 -5.28 -15.11 -2.56
C LEU A 259 -3.90 -15.64 -2.95
N SER A 260 -3.11 -14.78 -3.61
CA SER A 260 -1.77 -15.11 -4.08
C SER A 260 -0.74 -14.79 -3.00
N LEU A 261 0.11 -15.76 -2.68
CA LEU A 261 1.31 -15.57 -1.88
C LEU A 261 2.49 -16.17 -2.63
N ASN A 262 3.17 -15.36 -3.43
CA ASN A 262 4.36 -15.76 -4.16
C ASN A 262 5.48 -16.26 -3.24
N ASN A 263 6.24 -17.25 -3.73
CA ASN A 263 7.39 -17.82 -3.05
C ASN A 263 8.58 -17.93 -4.03
N PRO A 264 9.72 -17.25 -3.77
CA PRO A 264 9.98 -16.36 -2.65
C PRO A 264 9.42 -14.94 -2.87
N GLY A 265 8.95 -14.29 -1.81
CA GLY A 265 8.55 -12.87 -1.88
C GLY A 265 7.45 -12.52 -0.90
N CYS A 266 6.38 -13.33 -0.87
CA CYS A 266 5.22 -13.15 0.01
C CYS A 266 5.22 -14.11 1.21
N THR A 267 6.33 -14.82 1.42
CA THR A 267 6.50 -15.86 2.43
C THR A 267 6.82 -15.32 3.83
N MET A 268 6.18 -14.21 4.21
CA MET A 268 6.29 -13.59 5.52
C MET A 268 4.91 -13.44 6.13
N TYR A 269 4.77 -13.75 7.42
CA TYR A 269 3.44 -13.78 8.03
C TYR A 269 2.72 -12.42 7.97
N TRP A 270 3.46 -11.30 8.04
CA TRP A 270 2.87 -9.96 7.96
C TRP A 270 2.35 -9.63 6.55
N LYS A 271 2.92 -10.23 5.49
CA LYS A 271 2.36 -10.14 4.14
C LYS A 271 1.08 -10.96 4.02
N ALA A 272 1.10 -12.20 4.50
CA ALA A 272 -0.12 -13.02 4.55
C ALA A 272 -1.22 -12.35 5.38
N SER A 273 -0.86 -11.69 6.49
CA SER A 273 -1.81 -10.93 7.33
C SER A 273 -2.39 -9.73 6.59
N HIS A 274 -1.60 -9.02 5.80
CA HIS A 274 -2.05 -7.91 4.95
C HIS A 274 -3.06 -8.40 3.89
N GLU A 275 -2.73 -9.45 3.13
CA GLU A 275 -3.64 -10.00 2.13
C GLU A 275 -4.94 -10.56 2.74
N LEU A 276 -4.84 -11.20 3.91
CA LEU A 276 -6.03 -11.62 4.66
C LEU A 276 -6.83 -10.43 5.18
N ALA A 277 -6.21 -9.29 5.46
CA ALA A 277 -6.90 -8.06 5.83
C ALA A 277 -7.74 -7.51 4.67
N HIS A 278 -7.21 -7.55 3.44
CA HIS A 278 -7.99 -7.27 2.23
C HIS A 278 -9.17 -8.23 2.10
N ALA A 279 -8.94 -9.53 2.23
CA ALA A 279 -10.03 -10.52 2.20
C ALA A 279 -11.10 -10.27 3.28
N LEU A 280 -10.71 -9.71 4.42
CA LEU A 280 -11.61 -9.32 5.51
C LEU A 280 -12.28 -7.95 5.30
N GLY A 281 -11.87 -7.18 4.29
CA GLY A 281 -12.52 -5.93 3.87
C GLY A 281 -11.76 -4.65 4.21
N LEU A 282 -10.48 -4.70 4.59
CA LEU A 282 -9.69 -3.49 4.78
C LEU A 282 -9.11 -2.99 3.46
N HIS A 283 -9.32 -1.70 3.18
CA HIS A 283 -8.58 -0.98 2.14
C HIS A 283 -7.26 -0.44 2.69
N HIS A 284 -6.46 0.10 1.79
CA HIS A 284 -5.28 0.84 2.17
C HIS A 284 -5.58 2.14 2.93
N VAL A 285 -4.66 2.53 3.81
CA VAL A 285 -4.80 3.72 4.67
C VAL A 285 -4.52 5.01 3.90
N GLN A 286 -3.59 5.01 2.94
CA GLN A 286 -3.27 6.21 2.16
C GLN A 286 -4.39 6.67 1.23
N THR A 287 -5.43 5.86 1.05
CA THR A 287 -6.60 6.19 0.22
C THR A 287 -7.78 6.67 1.05
N ARG A 288 -7.64 6.81 2.38
CA ARG A 288 -8.67 7.42 3.23
C ARG A 288 -9.12 8.78 2.71
N TYR A 289 -10.41 9.08 2.80
CA TYR A 289 -10.98 10.37 2.41
C TYR A 289 -10.31 11.56 3.13
N ASP A 290 -9.81 11.34 4.36
CA ASP A 290 -9.17 12.34 5.22
C ASP A 290 -7.62 12.37 5.14
N ARG A 291 -6.98 11.59 4.26
CA ARG A 291 -5.50 11.49 4.21
C ARG A 291 -4.77 12.83 4.04
N ASP A 292 -5.44 13.84 3.47
CA ASP A 292 -4.85 15.13 3.11
C ASP A 292 -4.56 15.98 4.34
N ASN A 293 -5.17 15.63 5.48
CA ASN A 293 -4.90 16.22 6.78
C ASN A 293 -3.59 15.71 7.39
N TYR A 294 -3.05 14.61 6.86
CA TYR A 294 -1.91 13.89 7.44
C TYR A 294 -0.69 13.85 6.51
N LEU A 295 -0.90 13.76 5.19
CA LEU A 295 0.17 13.74 4.19
C LEU A 295 -0.24 14.44 2.90
N LYS A 296 0.75 14.70 2.05
CA LYS A 296 0.58 15.19 0.68
C LYS A 296 1.16 14.19 -0.31
N VAL A 297 0.45 14.00 -1.42
CA VAL A 297 0.88 13.18 -2.55
C VAL A 297 1.57 14.11 -3.55
N ASP A 298 2.83 13.86 -3.89
CA ASP A 298 3.54 14.58 -4.93
C ASP A 298 3.23 13.96 -6.30
N VAL A 299 2.15 14.44 -6.92
CA VAL A 299 1.73 13.99 -8.25
C VAL A 299 2.79 14.21 -9.33
N LYS A 300 3.75 15.14 -9.14
CA LYS A 300 4.84 15.36 -10.11
C LYS A 300 5.79 14.16 -10.13
N ASN A 301 6.03 13.57 -8.95
CA ASN A 301 6.90 12.42 -8.77
C ASN A 301 6.18 11.06 -8.92
N ILE A 302 4.97 11.01 -9.49
CA ILE A 302 4.23 9.76 -9.74
C ILE A 302 3.95 9.61 -11.24
N PRO A 303 4.22 8.44 -11.87
CA PRO A 303 3.82 8.18 -13.26
C PRO A 303 2.33 8.40 -13.46
N GLU A 304 1.95 9.02 -14.57
CA GLU A 304 0.55 9.40 -14.81
C GLU A 304 -0.39 8.18 -14.81
N ASP A 305 0.10 7.06 -15.35
CA ASP A 305 -0.60 5.78 -15.34
C ASP A 305 -0.69 5.14 -13.94
N LYS A 306 0.04 5.62 -12.93
CA LYS A 306 0.02 5.13 -11.54
C LYS A 306 -0.77 6.02 -10.57
N LEU A 307 -1.22 7.20 -11.00
CA LEU A 307 -1.93 8.15 -10.12
C LEU A 307 -3.19 7.56 -9.49
N HIS A 308 -3.90 6.68 -10.19
CA HIS A 308 -5.11 6.02 -9.69
C HIS A 308 -4.89 5.20 -8.41
N ASN A 309 -3.66 4.74 -8.13
CA ASN A 309 -3.32 4.04 -6.89
C ASN A 309 -3.36 4.94 -5.64
N PHE A 310 -3.38 6.26 -5.83
CA PHE A 310 -3.43 7.27 -4.76
C PHE A 310 -4.78 7.99 -4.69
N ALA A 311 -5.76 7.58 -5.50
CA ALA A 311 -7.09 8.15 -5.45
C ALA A 311 -7.74 7.86 -4.10
N LYS A 312 -8.42 8.87 -3.53
CA LYS A 312 -9.16 8.70 -2.28
C LYS A 312 -10.40 7.84 -2.52
N THR A 313 -10.68 6.96 -1.57
CA THR A 313 -11.98 6.32 -1.40
C THR A 313 -12.90 7.29 -0.66
N GLU A 314 -14.14 7.43 -1.13
CA GLU A 314 -15.12 8.33 -0.52
C GLU A 314 -15.62 7.81 0.83
N LYS A 315 -16.22 8.70 1.63
CA LYS A 315 -16.69 8.39 2.99
C LYS A 315 -17.80 7.32 3.03
N SER A 316 -18.54 7.15 1.93
CA SER A 316 -19.62 6.15 1.81
C SER A 316 -19.10 4.71 1.74
N GLU A 317 -17.92 4.49 1.16
CA GLU A 317 -17.29 3.16 1.06
C GLU A 317 -16.28 2.90 2.17
N PHE A 318 -15.62 3.96 2.64
CA PHE A 318 -14.58 3.85 3.66
C PHE A 318 -14.98 4.56 4.95
N SER A 319 -15.43 3.78 5.94
CA SER A 319 -15.59 4.28 7.31
C SER A 319 -14.27 4.20 8.07
N THR A 320 -13.84 5.33 8.62
CA THR A 320 -12.70 5.39 9.55
C THR A 320 -13.07 4.94 10.96
N TYR A 321 -14.37 4.82 11.28
CA TYR A 321 -14.88 4.58 12.64
C TYR A 321 -14.32 5.56 13.69
N ASN A 322 -13.96 6.78 13.27
CA ASN A 322 -13.25 7.79 14.07
C ASN A 322 -11.89 7.30 14.62
N ILE A 323 -11.31 6.28 14.00
CA ILE A 323 -9.96 5.81 14.32
C ILE A 323 -8.94 6.75 13.66
N PRO A 324 -7.96 7.28 14.43
CA PRO A 324 -6.93 8.17 13.90
C PRO A 324 -6.14 7.55 12.74
N TYR A 325 -5.54 8.41 11.92
CA TYR A 325 -4.67 8.00 10.83
C TYR A 325 -3.35 7.44 11.36
N ASP A 326 -3.03 6.18 11.07
CA ASP A 326 -1.76 5.56 11.45
C ASP A 326 -0.81 5.48 10.27
N PHE A 327 0.27 6.27 10.30
CA PHE A 327 1.35 6.17 9.32
C PHE A 327 2.00 4.79 9.36
N GLY A 328 2.04 4.13 10.52
CA GLY A 328 2.66 2.81 10.67
C GLY A 328 1.71 1.63 10.51
N SER A 329 0.52 1.83 9.93
CA SER A 329 -0.38 0.73 9.54
C SER A 329 0.28 -0.18 8.51
N ARG A 330 0.05 -1.50 8.63
CA ARG A 330 0.47 -2.48 7.60
C ARG A 330 -0.29 -2.29 6.29
N MET A 331 -1.45 -1.64 6.35
CA MET A 331 -2.27 -1.30 5.17
C MET A 331 -1.88 0.07 4.60
N HIS A 332 -0.79 0.71 5.04
CA HIS A 332 -0.31 1.97 4.45
C HIS A 332 0.86 1.69 3.51
N TYR A 333 0.83 2.26 2.30
CA TYR A 333 1.96 2.26 1.37
C TYR A 333 3.24 2.89 1.96
N GLY A 334 4.39 2.55 1.40
CA GLY A 334 5.66 3.23 1.68
C GLY A 334 5.71 4.65 1.11
N ALA A 335 6.55 5.51 1.69
CA ALA A 335 6.68 6.91 1.24
C ALA A 335 7.16 7.08 -0.21
N TYR A 336 7.83 6.06 -0.74
CA TYR A 336 8.51 6.07 -2.04
C TYR A 336 7.78 5.20 -3.09
N ASP A 337 6.67 4.57 -2.70
CA ASP A 337 5.91 3.66 -3.57
C ASP A 337 5.49 4.40 -4.85
N PHE A 338 5.68 3.74 -6.00
CA PHE A 338 5.39 4.27 -7.34
C PHE A 338 6.10 5.59 -7.72
N ALA A 339 7.18 5.98 -7.04
CA ALA A 339 7.90 7.21 -7.38
C ALA A 339 8.60 7.14 -8.75
N LYS A 340 8.55 8.21 -9.55
CA LYS A 340 9.33 8.36 -10.79
C LYS A 340 10.82 8.44 -10.48
N ASP A 341 11.17 9.36 -9.58
CA ASP A 341 12.49 9.45 -8.97
C ASP A 341 12.44 8.73 -7.62
N SER A 342 12.91 7.48 -7.61
CA SER A 342 12.98 6.63 -6.42
C SER A 342 13.85 7.18 -5.28
N SER A 343 14.65 8.23 -5.52
CA SER A 343 15.42 8.90 -4.47
C SER A 343 14.60 9.91 -3.65
N MET A 344 13.41 10.28 -4.15
CA MET A 344 12.50 11.23 -3.54
C MET A 344 11.15 10.57 -3.25
N PRO A 345 10.49 10.90 -2.13
CA PRO A 345 9.20 10.29 -1.79
C PRO A 345 8.07 10.77 -2.72
N SER A 346 7.13 9.88 -3.00
CA SER A 346 5.85 10.20 -3.67
C SER A 346 4.78 10.64 -2.67
N MET A 347 4.91 10.25 -1.39
CA MET A 347 4.05 10.68 -0.29
C MET A 347 4.85 11.31 0.83
N ILE A 348 4.47 12.54 1.19
CA ILE A 348 5.18 13.36 2.17
C ILE A 348 4.28 13.57 3.39
N PRO A 349 4.59 12.98 4.56
CA PRO A 349 3.81 13.21 5.76
C PRO A 349 3.97 14.65 6.25
N ASN A 350 2.94 15.18 6.91
CA ASN A 350 2.98 16.53 7.44
C ASN A 350 4.10 16.72 8.46
N ASP A 351 4.31 15.69 9.30
CA ASP A 351 5.49 15.52 10.13
C ASP A 351 6.46 14.53 9.46
N LYS A 352 7.62 15.04 9.02
CA LYS A 352 8.66 14.29 8.32
C LYS A 352 9.24 13.13 9.13
N ASN A 353 9.05 13.09 10.45
CA ASN A 353 9.54 11.98 11.27
C ASN A 353 8.77 10.67 11.00
N TYR A 354 7.59 10.74 10.37
CA TYR A 354 6.84 9.56 9.93
C TYR A 354 7.28 9.00 8.57
N LEU A 355 8.23 9.63 7.87
CA LEU A 355 8.62 9.23 6.51
C LEU A 355 8.91 7.73 6.39
N HIS A 356 9.72 7.18 7.31
CA HIS A 356 10.06 5.75 7.34
C HIS A 356 9.13 4.91 8.22
N SER A 357 8.04 5.50 8.73
CA SER A 357 7.01 4.76 9.45
C SER A 357 5.98 4.16 8.48
N MET A 358 5.75 4.83 7.35
CA MET A 358 4.90 4.40 6.23
C MET A 358 5.47 3.16 5.53
N GLY A 359 4.61 2.23 5.11
CA GLY A 359 5.00 0.93 4.54
C GLY A 359 5.32 -0.15 5.58
N SER A 360 5.02 0.12 6.85
CA SER A 360 5.44 -0.66 8.03
C SER A 360 5.35 -2.17 7.86
N PRO A 361 6.35 -2.97 8.26
CA PRO A 361 6.21 -4.44 8.33
C PRO A 361 5.41 -4.93 9.55
N PHE A 362 4.93 -4.03 10.41
CA PHE A 362 4.21 -4.38 11.63
C PHE A 362 2.72 -4.18 11.47
N MET A 363 1.92 -5.16 11.91
CA MET A 363 0.50 -4.94 12.16
C MET A 363 0.36 -3.90 13.27
N SER A 364 -0.25 -2.76 12.96
CA SER A 364 -0.42 -1.69 13.93
C SER A 364 -1.57 -2.00 14.89
N PHE A 365 -1.56 -1.32 16.04
CA PHE A 365 -2.68 -1.41 16.99
C PHE A 365 -3.99 -0.94 16.35
N TYR A 366 -3.93 0.06 15.46
CA TYR A 366 -5.09 0.56 14.77
C TYR A 366 -5.59 -0.33 13.65
N ASP A 367 -4.75 -1.18 13.04
CA ASP A 367 -5.22 -2.22 12.12
C ASP A 367 -6.14 -3.21 12.86
N ILE A 368 -5.73 -3.63 14.06
CA ILE A 368 -6.51 -4.54 14.90
C ILE A 368 -7.78 -3.86 15.41
N LEU A 369 -7.68 -2.62 15.91
CA LEU A 369 -8.84 -1.86 16.40
C LEU A 369 -9.86 -1.61 15.29
N LEU A 370 -9.39 -1.27 14.08
CA LEU A 370 -10.24 -1.06 12.91
C LEU A 370 -10.99 -2.35 12.56
N MET A 371 -10.31 -3.48 12.50
CA MET A 371 -10.93 -4.78 12.25
C MET A 371 -11.97 -5.14 13.33
N ASN A 372 -11.61 -4.97 14.61
CA ASN A 372 -12.51 -5.25 15.72
C ASN A 372 -13.74 -4.34 15.74
N THR A 373 -13.59 -3.08 15.37
CA THR A 373 -14.71 -2.15 15.25
C THR A 373 -15.58 -2.52 14.05
N HIS A 374 -14.95 -2.83 12.91
CA HIS A 374 -15.65 -3.23 11.69
C HIS A 374 -16.52 -4.48 11.91
N TYR A 375 -16.01 -5.51 12.58
CA TYR A 375 -16.76 -6.76 12.84
C TYR A 375 -17.57 -6.76 14.14
N GLY A 376 -17.71 -5.61 14.82
CA GLY A 376 -18.49 -5.49 16.05
C GLY A 376 -17.92 -6.29 17.23
N CYS A 377 -16.63 -6.60 17.19
CA CYS A 377 -15.97 -7.42 18.20
C CYS A 377 -15.84 -6.72 19.56
N LEU A 378 -15.77 -5.38 19.57
CA LEU A 378 -15.61 -4.60 20.80
C LEU A 378 -16.80 -4.74 21.76
N GLU A 379 -17.97 -5.17 21.27
CA GLU A 379 -19.16 -5.38 22.11
C GLU A 379 -19.04 -6.63 23.00
N LYS A 380 -18.21 -7.61 22.62
CA LYS A 380 -18.16 -8.93 23.29
C LYS A 380 -17.78 -8.86 24.76
N CYS A 381 -16.93 -7.91 25.14
CA CYS A 381 -16.47 -7.76 26.52
C CYS A 381 -17.13 -6.60 27.28
N LYS A 382 -18.07 -5.86 26.67
CA LYS A 382 -18.67 -4.67 27.32
C LYS A 382 -19.59 -5.01 28.47
N SER A 383 -20.32 -6.11 28.37
CA SER A 383 -21.28 -6.57 29.39
C SER A 383 -20.62 -7.40 30.49
N ASP A 384 -19.36 -7.79 30.31
CA ASP A 384 -18.60 -8.57 31.29
C ASP A 384 -17.98 -7.63 32.33
N SER A 385 -18.56 -7.59 33.54
CA SER A 385 -18.04 -6.80 34.66
C SER A 385 -16.64 -7.23 35.12
N SER A 386 -16.21 -8.44 34.77
CA SER A 386 -14.91 -8.99 35.10
C SER A 386 -13.86 -8.76 34.00
N ALA A 387 -14.24 -8.09 32.91
CA ALA A 387 -13.32 -7.74 31.83
C ALA A 387 -12.15 -6.86 32.32
N ALA A 388 -11.01 -7.04 31.66
CA ALA A 388 -9.75 -6.37 31.98
C ALA A 388 -9.87 -4.85 31.86
N LYS A 389 -9.46 -4.14 32.92
CA LYS A 389 -9.32 -2.68 32.91
C LYS A 389 -7.99 -2.27 32.28
N CYS A 390 -7.97 -2.25 30.96
CA CYS A 390 -6.77 -1.97 30.17
C CYS A 390 -6.19 -0.56 30.44
N ARG A 391 -4.87 -0.45 30.35
CA ARG A 391 -4.09 0.78 30.52
C ARG A 391 -3.39 1.16 29.23
N ASN A 392 -2.80 2.36 29.21
CA ASN A 392 -1.97 2.86 28.09
C ASN A 392 -2.66 2.72 26.72
N GLY A 393 -3.97 2.95 26.68
CA GLY A 393 -4.77 2.90 25.46
C GLY A 393 -5.20 1.50 24.99
N GLY A 394 -4.85 0.41 25.69
CA GLY A 394 -5.33 -0.93 25.36
C GLY A 394 -6.84 -1.11 25.52
N TYR A 395 -7.39 -2.19 24.96
CA TYR A 395 -8.79 -2.60 25.13
C TYR A 395 -8.90 -4.12 25.33
N PRO A 396 -9.98 -4.62 25.97
CA PRO A 396 -10.14 -6.06 26.22
C PRO A 396 -10.09 -6.89 24.94
N ASN A 397 -9.38 -8.00 24.97
CA ASN A 397 -9.33 -8.91 23.83
C ASN A 397 -10.71 -9.59 23.66
N PRO A 398 -11.35 -9.51 22.48
CA PRO A 398 -12.71 -10.01 22.27
C PRO A 398 -12.84 -11.55 22.32
N ARG A 399 -11.74 -12.29 22.41
CA ARG A 399 -11.73 -13.75 22.67
C ARG A 399 -11.40 -14.12 24.10
N ASP A 400 -10.87 -13.18 24.87
CA ASP A 400 -10.40 -13.40 26.23
C ASP A 400 -10.48 -12.07 26.96
N CYS A 401 -11.66 -11.78 27.52
CA CYS A 401 -11.96 -10.50 28.12
C CYS A 401 -11.08 -10.19 29.34
N PHE A 402 -10.36 -11.17 29.90
CA PHE A 402 -9.46 -11.00 31.05
C PHE A 402 -8.07 -10.49 30.67
N LYS A 403 -7.75 -10.35 29.38
CA LYS A 403 -6.51 -9.73 28.91
C LYS A 403 -6.78 -8.64 27.88
N CYS A 404 -5.80 -7.76 27.72
CA CYS A 404 -5.89 -6.63 26.81
C CYS A 404 -5.11 -6.87 25.51
N ILE A 405 -5.62 -6.28 24.43
CA ILE A 405 -4.82 -5.96 23.24
C ILE A 405 -4.11 -4.64 23.52
N CYS A 406 -2.78 -4.63 23.37
CA CYS A 406 -1.93 -3.52 23.78
C CYS A 406 -1.32 -2.78 22.59
N PRO A 407 -1.22 -1.44 22.66
CA PRO A 407 -0.41 -0.71 21.69
C PRO A 407 1.04 -1.18 21.70
N ARG A 408 1.69 -1.16 20.53
CA ARG A 408 3.08 -1.60 20.37
C ARG A 408 3.98 -0.83 21.35
N GLY A 409 4.89 -1.55 22.02
CA GLY A 409 5.72 -1.02 23.10
C GLY A 409 5.12 -1.18 24.50
N TYR A 410 3.86 -1.59 24.61
CA TYR A 410 3.18 -1.94 25.86
C TYR A 410 2.75 -3.41 25.86
N GLY A 411 2.61 -4.00 27.05
CA GLY A 411 2.27 -5.41 27.22
C GLY A 411 1.88 -5.75 28.66
N GLY A 412 1.90 -7.05 28.98
CA GLY A 412 1.26 -7.59 30.18
C GLY A 412 -0.26 -7.66 30.01
N VAL A 413 -0.94 -8.32 30.96
CA VAL A 413 -2.39 -8.58 30.90
C VAL A 413 -3.19 -7.29 30.74
N LEU A 414 -2.76 -6.19 31.39
CA LEU A 414 -3.46 -4.90 31.40
C LEU A 414 -2.77 -3.81 30.57
N CYS A 415 -1.79 -4.14 29.73
CA CYS A 415 -0.97 -3.18 28.99
C CYS A 415 -0.16 -2.20 29.87
N ASN A 416 0.08 -2.54 31.14
CA ASN A 416 0.81 -1.75 32.12
C ASN A 416 2.25 -2.23 32.36
N ALA A 417 2.74 -3.17 31.55
CA ALA A 417 4.10 -3.68 31.59
C ALA A 417 4.77 -3.56 30.21
N ARG A 418 6.08 -3.84 30.15
CA ARG A 418 6.77 -3.98 28.86
C ARG A 418 6.32 -5.27 28.16
N PRO A 419 6.38 -5.33 26.81
CA PRO A 419 6.01 -6.53 26.06
C PRO A 419 6.86 -7.74 26.44
N GLN A 420 6.22 -8.88 26.69
CA GLN A 420 6.92 -10.14 27.01
C GLN A 420 7.75 -10.65 25.82
N ALA A 421 7.34 -10.33 24.60
CA ALA A 421 8.08 -10.68 23.38
C ALA A 421 9.38 -9.86 23.19
N ALA A 422 9.68 -8.90 24.08
CA ALA A 422 10.96 -8.19 24.06
C ALA A 422 12.05 -9.03 24.72
N THR A 423 13.16 -9.24 24.02
CA THR A 423 14.29 -10.05 24.52
C THR A 423 15.22 -9.27 25.44
N CYS A 424 15.10 -7.94 25.49
CA CYS A 424 15.90 -7.07 26.33
C CYS A 424 15.23 -5.69 26.55
N GLY A 425 15.97 -4.79 27.20
CA GLY A 425 15.57 -3.42 27.53
C GLY A 425 15.17 -3.29 28.98
N ASN A 426 14.98 -2.06 29.46
CA ASN A 426 14.66 -1.77 30.86
C ASN A 426 13.73 -0.54 31.00
N ILE A 427 13.20 -0.35 32.21
CA ILE A 427 12.55 0.91 32.59
C ILE A 427 13.64 1.84 33.14
N VAL A 428 13.75 3.05 32.60
CA VAL A 428 14.72 4.06 33.00
C VAL A 428 14.02 5.39 33.26
N LYS A 429 14.60 6.26 34.08
CA LYS A 429 14.05 7.59 34.38
C LYS A 429 14.87 8.66 33.67
N ALA A 430 14.20 9.59 33.01
CA ALA A 430 14.86 10.78 32.50
C ALA A 430 15.19 11.73 33.66
N VAL A 431 16.43 12.20 33.71
CA VAL A 431 16.93 13.20 34.66
C VAL A 431 17.62 14.35 33.89
N PRO A 432 17.98 15.48 34.53
CA PRO A 432 18.62 16.62 33.84
C PRO A 432 19.95 16.25 33.15
N GLU A 433 20.69 15.32 33.74
CA GLU A 433 21.95 14.81 33.20
C GLU A 433 21.72 13.99 31.93
N THR A 434 22.68 14.07 31.01
CA THR A 434 22.65 13.25 29.79
C THR A 434 22.89 11.79 30.13
N ASN A 435 21.91 10.95 29.81
CA ASN A 435 22.00 9.50 29.92
C ASN A 435 22.03 8.87 28.53
N ILE A 436 22.63 7.68 28.40
CA ILE A 436 22.81 6.99 27.12
C ILE A 436 22.21 5.58 27.21
N ILE A 437 21.36 5.24 26.24
CA ILE A 437 21.02 3.86 25.91
C ILE A 437 21.95 3.42 24.80
N ASN A 438 22.89 2.53 25.11
CA ASN A 438 23.74 1.86 24.12
C ASN A 438 23.32 0.39 24.04
N GLN A 439 22.73 0.00 22.90
CA GLN A 439 22.18 -1.33 22.71
C GLN A 439 22.53 -1.89 21.34
N SER A 440 22.91 -3.17 21.30
CA SER A 440 22.98 -3.95 20.08
C SER A 440 22.01 -5.12 20.15
N LEU A 441 21.32 -5.39 19.05
CA LEU A 441 20.35 -6.48 18.93
C LEU A 441 20.53 -7.18 17.58
N GLY A 442 20.49 -8.51 17.57
CA GLY A 442 20.70 -9.33 16.37
C GLY A 442 22.12 -9.90 16.26
N ASP A 443 22.41 -10.56 15.15
CA ASP A 443 23.69 -11.22 14.90
C ASP A 443 24.21 -10.85 13.50
N ASN A 444 25.46 -10.40 13.42
CA ASN A 444 26.10 -10.03 12.15
C ASN A 444 26.63 -11.22 11.35
N LYS A 445 26.65 -12.43 11.92
CA LYS A 445 27.12 -13.66 11.28
C LYS A 445 26.02 -14.37 10.48
N ASN A 446 24.75 -14.08 10.76
CA ASN A 446 23.61 -14.69 10.09
C ASN A 446 23.01 -13.73 9.04
N TYR A 447 22.95 -14.19 7.79
CA TYR A 447 22.41 -13.44 6.65
C TYR A 447 20.98 -13.87 6.28
N ALA A 448 20.37 -14.80 7.02
CA ALA A 448 18.97 -15.15 6.83
C ALA A 448 18.08 -14.10 7.49
N THR A 449 17.09 -13.60 6.73
CA THR A 449 16.05 -12.74 7.26
C THR A 449 15.08 -13.58 8.10
N LEU A 450 14.80 -13.10 9.31
CA LEU A 450 13.82 -13.70 10.21
C LEU A 450 12.39 -13.39 9.75
N ASP A 451 11.48 -14.36 9.87
CA ASP A 451 10.04 -14.13 9.62
C ASP A 451 9.43 -13.12 10.61
N ASP A 452 9.94 -13.08 11.84
CA ASP A 452 9.55 -12.13 12.88
C ASP A 452 10.74 -11.27 13.32
N PHE A 453 10.49 -10.26 14.15
CA PHE A 453 11.49 -9.33 14.62
C PHE A 453 11.96 -9.69 16.02
N LYS A 454 13.28 -9.71 16.22
CA LYS A 454 13.84 -9.53 17.56
C LYS A 454 13.60 -8.09 17.98
N GLN A 455 13.23 -7.87 19.24
CA GLN A 455 13.02 -6.52 19.76
C GLN A 455 13.55 -6.33 21.19
N CYS A 456 14.02 -5.13 21.46
CA CYS A 456 14.41 -4.61 22.76
C CYS A 456 13.51 -3.42 23.08
N VAL A 457 12.85 -3.41 24.24
CA VAL A 457 11.91 -2.34 24.59
C VAL A 457 12.36 -1.64 25.85
N TYR A 458 12.70 -0.36 25.72
CA TYR A 458 12.96 0.55 26.83
C TYR A 458 11.72 1.40 27.11
N TRP A 459 11.42 1.62 28.39
CA TRP A 459 10.46 2.65 28.81
C TRP A 459 11.23 3.77 29.48
N ILE A 460 11.29 4.92 28.84
CA ILE A 460 11.87 6.11 29.44
C ILE A 460 10.74 6.86 30.15
N GLN A 461 10.82 6.95 31.47
CA GLN A 461 9.86 7.64 32.32
C GLN A 461 10.27 9.10 32.50
N THR A 462 9.39 10.00 32.09
CA THR A 462 9.56 11.45 32.22
C THR A 462 8.95 11.92 33.53
N PRO A 463 9.65 12.74 34.32
CA PRO A 463 9.08 13.38 35.50
C PRO A 463 7.84 14.22 35.18
N VAL A 464 6.97 14.40 36.19
CA VAL A 464 5.75 15.22 36.07
C VAL A 464 6.13 16.64 35.62
N ASN A 465 5.35 17.21 34.70
CA ASN A 465 5.54 18.56 34.14
C ASN A 465 6.89 18.80 33.42
N LYS A 466 7.60 17.73 33.04
CA LYS A 466 8.81 17.81 32.20
C LYS A 466 8.56 17.11 30.87
N ARG A 467 9.44 17.39 29.90
CA ARG A 467 9.55 16.61 28.66
C ARG A 467 10.90 15.91 28.63
N THR A 468 11.00 14.82 27.90
CA THR A 468 12.28 14.16 27.64
C THR A 468 12.76 14.57 26.26
N LYS A 469 13.98 15.09 26.18
CA LYS A 469 14.72 15.28 24.94
C LYS A 469 15.49 13.99 24.63
N LEU A 470 15.23 13.40 23.48
CA LEU A 470 15.98 12.26 22.94
C LEU A 470 16.85 12.74 21.78
N THR A 471 18.08 12.25 21.68
CA THR A 471 18.99 12.54 20.57
C THR A 471 19.59 11.24 20.04
N ILE A 472 19.35 10.93 18.76
CA ILE A 472 19.94 9.76 18.10
C ILE A 472 21.42 10.06 17.82
N LYS A 473 22.33 9.44 18.57
CA LYS A 473 23.78 9.63 18.39
C LYS A 473 24.35 8.72 17.32
N SER A 474 23.90 7.47 17.32
CA SER A 474 24.18 6.55 16.23
C SER A 474 23.10 5.47 16.11
N LEU A 475 22.95 4.99 14.89
CA LEU A 475 22.24 3.80 14.45
C LEU A 475 23.16 2.96 13.55
N THR A 476 22.79 1.71 13.26
CA THR A 476 23.47 0.95 12.20
C THR A 476 23.44 1.73 10.86
N VAL A 477 24.47 1.55 10.04
CA VAL A 477 24.61 2.15 8.70
C VAL A 477 24.33 1.08 7.64
N GLY A 478 23.75 1.48 6.52
CA GLY A 478 23.44 0.63 5.38
C GLY A 478 22.03 0.00 5.42
N TYR A 479 21.15 0.52 6.27
CA TYR A 479 19.77 0.05 6.45
C TYR A 479 18.75 1.06 5.90
N VAL A 480 19.16 2.03 5.08
CA VAL A 480 18.23 2.92 4.38
C VAL A 480 17.38 2.09 3.41
N ASN A 481 16.20 1.70 3.87
CA ASN A 481 15.20 1.02 3.06
C ASN A 481 13.82 1.59 3.38
N VAL A 482 12.87 1.37 2.46
CA VAL A 482 11.49 1.77 2.68
C VAL A 482 10.97 1.11 3.97
N ALA A 483 10.28 1.91 4.79
CA ALA A 483 9.62 1.49 6.03
C ALA A 483 10.52 0.94 7.15
N CYS A 484 11.85 1.08 7.05
CA CYS A 484 12.80 0.49 8.00
C CYS A 484 12.57 -1.03 8.20
N THR A 485 12.35 -1.76 7.10
CA THR A 485 11.84 -3.14 7.12
C THR A 485 12.81 -4.17 7.70
N TYR A 486 14.14 -3.92 7.66
CA TYR A 486 15.15 -4.89 8.11
C TYR A 486 15.55 -4.73 9.59
N GLY A 487 15.46 -3.51 10.11
CA GLY A 487 15.83 -3.19 11.48
C GLY A 487 15.92 -1.68 11.66
N GLY A 488 15.83 -1.25 12.91
CA GLY A 488 15.81 0.17 13.26
C GLY A 488 15.28 0.39 14.66
N ILE A 489 14.86 1.63 14.92
CA ILE A 489 14.19 2.02 16.16
C ILE A 489 12.81 2.58 15.85
N GLU A 490 11.86 2.33 16.74
CA GLU A 490 10.58 3.04 16.82
C GLU A 490 10.52 3.81 18.15
N ILE A 491 10.31 5.12 18.09
CA ILE A 491 10.19 6.00 19.26
C ILE A 491 8.76 6.53 19.34
N LYS A 492 8.02 6.14 20.38
CA LYS A 492 6.65 6.60 20.63
C LYS A 492 6.66 7.84 21.51
N SER A 493 7.00 8.98 20.90
CA SER A 493 7.14 10.27 21.60
C SER A 493 5.89 11.17 21.53
N GLN A 494 4.96 10.86 20.63
CA GLN A 494 3.71 11.58 20.43
C GLN A 494 2.74 11.46 21.60
N GLU A 495 1.74 12.35 21.67
CA GLU A 495 0.66 12.31 22.68
C GLU A 495 -0.20 11.03 22.55
N ASN A 496 -0.58 10.67 21.33
CA ASN A 496 -1.35 9.46 21.10
C ASN A 496 -0.46 8.21 21.08
N GLN A 497 -0.40 7.51 22.20
CA GLN A 497 0.41 6.29 22.37
C GLN A 497 -0.18 5.05 21.69
N ASN A 498 -1.41 5.10 21.17
CA ASN A 498 -2.00 4.01 20.41
C ASN A 498 -1.41 3.94 18.99
N MET A 499 -1.11 5.09 18.39
CA MET A 499 -0.54 5.21 17.04
C MET A 499 0.91 4.70 16.99
N SER A 500 1.34 4.18 15.84
CA SER A 500 2.74 3.82 15.61
C SER A 500 3.70 5.00 15.87
N GLY A 501 4.89 4.72 16.40
CA GLY A 501 5.91 5.73 16.67
C GLY A 501 6.71 6.16 15.44
N TYR A 502 7.59 7.14 15.62
CA TYR A 502 8.56 7.52 14.59
C TYR A 502 9.59 6.43 14.39
N ARG A 503 9.83 6.03 13.14
CA ARG A 503 10.83 5.01 12.81
C ARG A 503 12.07 5.58 12.13
N PHE A 504 13.22 5.09 12.55
CA PHE A 504 14.54 5.45 12.01
C PHE A 504 15.42 4.21 11.91
N CYS A 505 16.11 4.03 10.80
CA CYS A 505 16.90 2.82 10.54
C CYS A 505 18.37 3.08 10.20
N ASP A 506 18.75 4.32 9.88
CA ASP A 506 20.09 4.61 9.40
C ASP A 506 20.72 5.88 10.01
N SER A 507 22.00 5.77 10.40
CA SER A 507 22.80 6.88 10.92
C SER A 507 23.03 8.01 9.91
N SER A 508 23.21 7.71 8.63
CA SER A 508 23.51 8.70 7.59
C SER A 508 22.41 9.77 7.46
N GLU A 509 21.19 9.40 7.79
CA GLU A 509 20.02 10.28 7.77
C GLU A 509 19.66 10.85 9.16
N ASN A 510 19.90 10.10 10.23
CA ASN A 510 19.30 10.37 11.54
C ASN A 510 20.29 10.72 12.66
N LYS A 511 21.61 10.71 12.40
CA LYS A 511 22.60 11.14 13.39
C LYS A 511 22.37 12.60 13.79
N GLY A 512 22.31 12.85 15.10
CA GLY A 512 22.05 14.16 15.69
C GLY A 512 20.58 14.55 15.72
N LYS A 513 19.66 13.68 15.27
CA LYS A 513 18.23 13.97 15.25
C LYS A 513 17.68 14.06 16.66
N VAL A 514 16.96 15.14 16.94
CA VAL A 514 16.37 15.45 18.25
C VAL A 514 14.86 15.23 18.21
N ILE A 515 14.33 14.58 19.24
CA ILE A 515 12.90 14.30 19.43
C ILE A 515 12.53 14.70 20.85
N TYR A 516 11.36 15.32 21.04
CA TYR A 516 10.83 15.66 22.36
C TYR A 516 9.60 14.81 22.66
N SER A 517 9.50 14.33 23.90
CA SER A 517 8.31 13.60 24.34
C SER A 517 7.13 14.52 24.64
N SER A 518 5.94 14.00 24.40
CA SER A 518 4.67 14.58 24.84
C SER A 518 4.02 13.79 25.99
N ASN A 519 4.58 12.62 26.33
CA ASN A 519 4.06 11.70 27.35
C ASN A 519 5.07 11.38 28.45
N SER A 520 4.53 10.90 29.57
CA SER A 520 5.30 10.45 30.74
C SER A 520 6.01 9.12 30.54
N ILE A 521 5.50 8.23 29.69
CA ILE A 521 6.18 6.98 29.31
C ILE A 521 6.49 7.05 27.82
N ILE A 522 7.75 6.82 27.48
CA ILE A 522 8.23 6.81 26.09
C ILE A 522 8.77 5.42 25.78
N PRO A 523 7.98 4.57 25.12
CA PRO A 523 8.50 3.35 24.55
C PRO A 523 9.53 3.65 23.44
N VAL A 524 10.74 3.14 23.63
CA VAL A 524 11.78 3.08 22.60
C VAL A 524 12.00 1.62 22.26
N ILE A 525 11.69 1.26 21.03
CA ILE A 525 11.68 -0.12 20.54
C ILE A 525 12.79 -0.26 19.52
N LEU A 526 13.90 -0.88 19.91
CA LEU A 526 14.93 -1.32 18.98
C LEU A 526 14.50 -2.66 18.40
N TYR A 527 14.55 -2.82 17.08
CA TYR A 527 14.15 -4.06 16.43
C TYR A 527 15.07 -4.42 15.28
N THR A 528 15.16 -5.71 15.00
CA THR A 528 15.84 -6.24 13.81
C THR A 528 15.23 -7.57 13.38
N ARG A 529 15.20 -7.79 12.07
CA ARG A 529 14.95 -9.10 11.46
C ARG A 529 16.08 -9.56 10.56
N TYR A 530 17.03 -8.69 10.25
CA TYR A 530 18.17 -8.99 9.39
C TYR A 530 19.41 -8.34 9.98
N ARG A 531 20.44 -9.16 10.26
CA ARG A 531 21.70 -8.75 10.88
C ARG A 531 21.52 -7.96 12.19
N ALA A 532 22.60 -7.37 12.72
CA ALA A 532 22.52 -6.62 13.97
C ALA A 532 22.16 -5.14 13.76
N THR A 533 21.21 -4.65 14.53
CA THR A 533 20.92 -3.23 14.70
C THR A 533 21.58 -2.73 15.99
N LYS A 534 22.35 -1.64 15.89
CA LYS A 534 23.05 -0.95 16.97
C LYS A 534 22.41 0.42 17.16
N LEU A 535 22.26 0.83 18.41
CA LEU A 535 21.68 2.09 18.81
C LEU A 535 22.54 2.73 19.89
N GLU A 536 22.83 4.01 19.71
CA GLU A 536 23.25 4.91 20.77
C GLU A 536 22.25 6.08 20.82
N LEU A 537 21.47 6.13 21.90
CA LEU A 537 20.42 7.12 22.11
C LEU A 537 20.70 7.90 23.39
N GLU A 538 20.94 9.19 23.26
CA GLU A 538 20.98 10.10 24.41
C GLU A 538 19.56 10.48 24.82
N TYR A 539 19.31 10.57 26.12
CA TYR A 539 18.06 11.08 26.68
C TYR A 539 18.32 11.86 27.97
N ARG A 540 17.53 12.92 28.17
CA ARG A 540 17.52 13.75 29.39
C ARG A 540 16.22 14.53 29.51
N THR A 541 15.91 15.04 30.70
CA THR A 541 14.79 15.98 30.86
C THR A 541 15.12 17.32 30.21
N ALA A 542 14.10 17.93 29.62
CA ALA A 542 14.11 19.26 29.01
C ALA A 542 13.15 20.21 29.71
#